data_AF-A0A960GCX2-F1
#
_entry.id   AF-A0A960GCX2-F1
#
_cell.length_a   1.000
_cell.length_b   1.000
_cell.length_c   1.000
_cell.angle_alpha   90.00
_cell.angle_beta   90.00
_cell.angle_gamma   90.00
#
_symmetry.space_group_name_H-M   'P 1'
#
loop_
_entity.id
_entity.type
_entity.pdbx_description
1 polymer ?
#
loop_
_entity_poly.entity_id
_entity_poly.type
_entity_poly.pdbx_seq_one_letter_code
_entity_poly.pdbx_strand_id
1 'polypeptide(L)'
;MQGSSVDTFMELSRLQFAMTTLFHYLFVPLTLGLAPIVAFFETMHYRTRNPVYVRLATFFGSLLIINFAMGVVSGIVQEFQFGMNWSVYSAFVGDIFGGPLAMEGILAFFLESTFLGLWVFGRNKLPRGLHLASIWLVALGTWASAFFIITANSWMQHPVGYEI
;
A
#
# COMPACT_ATOMS: atom_id res chain seq x y z
N MET A 1 -12.70 -40.14 9.89
CA MET A 1 -13.50 -39.06 9.27
C MET A 1 -12.98 -37.66 9.60
N GLN A 2 -11.71 -37.49 10.03
CA GLN A 2 -11.15 -36.20 10.46
C GLN A 2 -10.31 -35.50 9.38
N GLY A 3 -9.98 -36.19 8.26
CA GLY A 3 -9.20 -35.62 7.16
C GLY A 3 -10.00 -34.63 6.29
N SER A 4 -11.27 -34.95 5.98
CA SER A 4 -12.07 -34.14 5.05
C SER A 4 -12.39 -32.74 5.54
N SER A 5 -12.55 -32.53 6.86
CA SER A 5 -12.82 -31.20 7.42
C SER A 5 -11.58 -30.31 7.49
N VAL A 6 -10.40 -30.89 7.72
CA VAL A 6 -9.12 -30.17 7.72
C VAL A 6 -8.75 -29.74 6.31
N ASP A 7 -8.93 -30.64 5.33
CA ASP A 7 -8.70 -30.34 3.92
C ASP A 7 -9.64 -29.23 3.43
N THR A 8 -10.93 -29.32 3.78
CA THR A 8 -11.91 -28.27 3.45
C THR A 8 -11.56 -26.92 4.08
N PHE A 9 -11.14 -26.90 5.35
CA PHE A 9 -10.72 -25.67 6.02
C PHE A 9 -9.52 -25.03 5.31
N MET A 10 -8.48 -25.81 5.02
CA MET A 10 -7.28 -25.34 4.33
C MET A 10 -7.60 -24.77 2.94
N GLU A 11 -8.46 -25.44 2.17
CA GLU A 11 -8.90 -24.96 0.86
C GLU A 11 -9.67 -23.64 0.95
N LEU A 12 -10.58 -23.51 1.92
CA LEU A 12 -11.32 -22.27 2.16
C LEU A 12 -10.41 -21.13 2.61
N SER A 13 -9.43 -21.38 3.49
CA SER A 13 -8.45 -20.38 3.91
C SER A 13 -7.60 -19.88 2.74
N ARG A 14 -7.17 -20.80 1.85
CA ARG A 14 -6.44 -20.44 0.62
C ARG A 14 -7.32 -19.62 -0.33
N LEU A 15 -8.56 -20.04 -0.55
CA LEU A 15 -9.50 -19.31 -1.40
C LEU A 15 -9.79 -17.91 -0.86
N GLN A 16 -10.05 -17.79 0.44
CA GLN A 16 -10.29 -16.50 1.10
C GLN A 16 -9.09 -15.57 0.93
N PHE A 17 -7.88 -16.06 1.20
CA PHE A 17 -6.65 -15.27 1.05
C PHE A 17 -6.40 -14.86 -0.40
N ALA A 18 -6.63 -15.77 -1.35
CA ALA A 18 -6.51 -15.50 -2.79
C ALA A 18 -7.50 -14.42 -3.24
N MET A 19 -8.77 -14.50 -2.83
CA MET A 19 -9.79 -13.53 -3.19
C MET A 19 -9.47 -12.13 -2.61
N THR A 20 -9.06 -12.07 -1.34
CA THR A 20 -8.65 -10.81 -0.72
C THR A 20 -7.43 -10.20 -1.41
N THR A 21 -6.41 -11.01 -1.68
CA THR A 21 -5.19 -10.56 -2.36
C THR A 21 -5.48 -10.06 -3.78
N LEU A 22 -6.27 -10.79 -4.57
CA LEU A 22 -6.64 -10.39 -5.92
C LEU A 22 -7.42 -9.07 -5.90
N PHE A 23 -8.40 -8.93 -5.00
CA PHE A 23 -9.18 -7.70 -4.87
C PHE A 23 -8.30 -6.52 -4.46
N HIS A 24 -7.43 -6.69 -3.46
CA HIS A 24 -6.49 -5.66 -3.01
C HIS A 24 -5.56 -5.22 -4.16
N TYR A 25 -5.03 -6.19 -4.91
CA TYR A 25 -4.10 -5.94 -6.01
C TYR A 25 -4.75 -5.27 -7.24
N LEU A 26 -6.08 -5.13 -7.32
CA LEU A 26 -6.70 -4.27 -8.33
C LEU A 26 -6.41 -2.79 -8.08
N PHE A 27 -6.31 -2.40 -6.80
CA PHE A 27 -6.12 -1.01 -6.40
C PHE A 27 -4.62 -0.67 -6.26
N VAL A 28 -3.79 -1.59 -5.77
CA VAL A 28 -2.36 -1.31 -5.51
C VAL A 28 -1.62 -0.73 -6.72
N PRO A 29 -1.60 -1.36 -7.92
CA PRO A 29 -0.84 -0.86 -9.07
C PRO A 29 -1.33 0.51 -9.56
N LEU A 30 -2.64 0.77 -9.44
CA LEU A 30 -3.22 2.06 -9.78
C LEU A 30 -2.73 3.16 -8.83
N THR A 31 -2.63 2.89 -7.52
CA THR A 31 -2.08 3.87 -6.55
C THR A 31 -0.61 4.15 -6.85
N LEU A 32 0.18 3.10 -7.08
CA LEU A 32 1.61 3.21 -7.41
C LEU A 32 1.86 4.02 -8.69
N GLY A 33 0.96 3.94 -9.67
CA GLY A 33 1.04 4.68 -10.93
C GLY A 33 0.47 6.10 -10.84
N LEU A 34 -0.66 6.29 -10.15
CA LEU A 34 -1.33 7.59 -10.06
C LEU A 34 -0.57 8.58 -9.19
N ALA A 35 0.02 8.14 -8.08
CA ALA A 35 0.77 9.02 -7.18
C ALA A 35 1.89 9.83 -7.89
N PRO A 36 2.82 9.20 -8.64
CA PRO A 36 3.85 9.93 -9.39
C PRO A 36 3.27 10.77 -10.55
N ILE A 37 2.15 10.35 -11.17
CA ILE A 37 1.48 11.14 -12.22
C ILE A 37 0.93 12.45 -11.63
N VAL A 38 0.26 12.39 -10.48
CA VAL A 38 -0.24 13.59 -9.80
C VAL A 38 0.93 14.47 -9.34
N ALA A 39 1.98 13.88 -8.77
CA ALA A 39 3.20 14.61 -8.39
C ALA A 39 3.86 15.31 -9.58
N PHE A 40 3.87 14.66 -10.75
CA PHE A 40 4.36 15.25 -11.99
C PHE A 40 3.54 16.46 -12.42
N PHE A 41 2.20 16.36 -12.44
CA PHE A 41 1.35 17.50 -12.80
C PHE A 41 1.47 18.65 -11.80
N GLU A 42 1.57 18.38 -10.50
CA GLU A 42 1.83 19.42 -9.50
C GLU A 42 3.19 20.09 -9.69
N THR A 43 4.22 19.31 -10.07
CA THR A 43 5.55 19.85 -10.40
C THR A 43 5.49 20.75 -11.63
N MET A 44 4.76 20.34 -12.67
CA MET A 44 4.55 21.15 -13.86
C MET A 44 3.79 22.44 -13.53
N HIS A 45 2.76 22.37 -12.69
CA HIS A 45 2.07 23.56 -12.20
C HIS A 45 2.99 24.48 -11.39
N TYR A 46 3.83 23.91 -10.51
CA TYR A 46 4.77 24.66 -9.68
C TYR A 46 5.76 25.46 -10.54
N ARG A 47 6.31 24.85 -11.60
CA ARG A 47 7.27 25.48 -12.52
C ARG A 47 6.63 26.46 -13.49
N THR A 48 5.53 26.07 -14.15
CA THR A 48 4.96 26.84 -15.26
C THR A 48 3.88 27.84 -14.83
N ARG A 49 3.29 27.66 -13.64
CA ARG A 49 2.09 28.37 -13.17
C ARG A 49 0.87 28.21 -14.07
N ASN A 50 0.88 27.27 -15.02
CA ASN A 50 -0.24 27.03 -15.91
C ASN A 50 -1.39 26.33 -15.15
N PRO A 51 -2.63 26.87 -15.17
CA PRO A 51 -3.76 26.29 -14.46
C PRO A 51 -4.25 24.96 -15.04
N VAL A 52 -3.88 24.61 -16.29
CA VAL A 52 -4.20 23.32 -16.90
C VAL A 52 -3.68 22.17 -16.03
N TYR A 53 -2.47 22.30 -15.50
CA TYR A 53 -1.86 21.25 -14.67
C TYR A 53 -2.55 21.06 -13.33
N VAL A 54 -3.17 22.11 -12.76
CA VAL A 54 -4.01 21.95 -11.57
C VAL A 54 -5.23 21.11 -11.89
N ARG A 55 -5.89 21.36 -13.05
CA ARG A 55 -7.05 20.56 -13.45
C ARG A 55 -6.69 19.09 -13.66
N LEU A 56 -5.54 18.82 -14.26
CA LEU A 56 -5.02 17.45 -14.43
C LEU A 56 -4.69 16.81 -13.07
N ALA A 57 -3.94 17.51 -12.20
CA ALA A 57 -3.61 17.03 -10.85
C ALA A 57 -4.87 16.74 -10.02
N THR A 58 -5.89 17.58 -10.11
CA THR A 58 -7.19 17.35 -9.43
C THR A 58 -7.91 16.14 -10.02
N PHE A 59 -7.96 16.00 -11.34
CA PHE A 59 -8.64 14.87 -11.99
C PHE A 59 -8.01 13.53 -11.62
N PHE A 60 -6.71 13.38 -11.82
CA PHE A 60 -5.99 12.15 -11.46
C PHE A 60 -5.90 11.97 -9.94
N GLY A 61 -5.86 13.07 -9.19
CA GLY A 61 -5.89 13.06 -7.73
C GLY A 61 -7.18 12.51 -7.15
N SER A 62 -8.33 12.81 -7.74
CA SER A 62 -9.61 12.21 -7.32
C SER A 62 -9.59 10.68 -7.51
N LEU A 63 -9.02 10.19 -8.61
CA LEU A 63 -8.85 8.75 -8.85
C LEU A 63 -7.88 8.14 -7.82
N LEU A 64 -6.76 8.82 -7.54
CA LEU A 64 -5.80 8.41 -6.54
C LEU A 64 -6.46 8.25 -5.16
N ILE A 65 -7.27 9.22 -4.72
CA ILE A 65 -7.91 9.19 -3.40
C ILE A 65 -8.88 8.01 -3.27
N ILE A 66 -9.75 7.81 -4.27
CA ILE A 66 -10.73 6.71 -4.26
C ILE A 66 -10.00 5.36 -4.22
N ASN A 67 -9.00 5.23 -5.07
CA ASN A 67 -8.23 4.00 -5.22
C ASN A 67 -7.38 3.71 -3.96
N PHE A 68 -6.78 4.74 -3.39
CA PHE A 68 -6.06 4.67 -2.12
C PHE A 68 -6.97 4.20 -0.98
N ALA A 69 -8.16 4.78 -0.84
CA ALA A 69 -9.11 4.39 0.19
C ALA A 69 -9.51 2.91 0.07
N MET A 70 -9.78 2.42 -1.15
CA MET A 70 -10.06 1.00 -1.38
C MET A 70 -8.85 0.10 -1.09
N GLY A 71 -7.65 0.56 -1.45
CA GLY A 71 -6.39 -0.10 -1.11
C GLY A 71 -6.21 -0.26 0.40
N VAL A 72 -6.42 0.81 1.17
CA VAL A 72 -6.34 0.80 2.65
C VAL A 72 -7.30 -0.23 3.24
N VAL A 73 -8.58 -0.18 2.86
CA VAL A 73 -9.60 -1.07 3.43
C VAL A 73 -9.27 -2.53 3.13
N SER A 74 -8.88 -2.84 1.90
CA SER A 74 -8.53 -4.20 1.50
C SER A 74 -7.19 -4.69 2.10
N GLY A 75 -6.22 -3.80 2.26
CA GLY A 75 -4.91 -4.09 2.85
C GLY A 75 -5.01 -4.44 4.33
N ILE A 76 -5.78 -3.67 5.11
CA ILE A 76 -6.06 -3.96 6.53
C ILE A 76 -6.67 -5.36 6.69
N VAL A 77 -7.63 -5.71 5.83
CA VAL A 77 -8.23 -7.05 5.85
C VAL A 77 -7.19 -8.13 5.58
N GLN A 78 -6.28 -7.91 4.63
CA GLN A 78 -5.23 -8.85 4.28
C GLN A 78 -4.18 -8.99 5.41
N GLU A 79 -3.79 -7.91 6.07
CA GLU A 79 -2.86 -7.91 7.20
C GLU A 79 -3.38 -8.79 8.35
N PHE A 80 -4.64 -8.60 8.74
CA PHE A 80 -5.25 -9.42 9.79
C PHE A 80 -5.46 -10.89 9.38
N GLN A 81 -5.55 -11.21 8.08
CA GLN A 81 -5.67 -12.61 7.65
C GLN A 81 -4.44 -13.44 8.00
N PHE A 82 -3.23 -12.85 8.03
CA PHE A 82 -2.04 -13.55 8.50
C PHE A 82 -2.18 -14.00 9.96
N GLY A 83 -2.70 -13.14 10.84
CA GLY A 83 -2.91 -13.48 12.25
C GLY A 83 -4.07 -14.43 12.53
N MET A 84 -5.11 -14.42 11.69
CA MET A 84 -6.32 -15.24 11.89
C MET A 84 -6.18 -16.64 11.28
N ASN A 85 -6.20 -16.74 9.96
CA ASN A 85 -6.26 -18.02 9.24
C ASN A 85 -4.89 -18.69 9.10
N TRP A 86 -3.81 -17.92 9.32
CA TRP A 86 -2.42 -18.37 9.14
C TRP A 86 -1.60 -18.24 10.44
N SER A 87 -2.24 -18.38 11.60
CA SER A 87 -1.61 -18.16 12.92
C SER A 87 -0.37 -19.02 13.18
N VAL A 88 -0.37 -20.29 12.76
CA VAL A 88 0.81 -21.19 12.86
C VAL A 88 1.95 -20.70 11.98
N TYR A 89 1.66 -20.23 10.77
CA TYR A 89 2.65 -19.62 9.89
C TYR A 89 3.23 -18.36 10.53
N SER A 90 2.38 -17.46 11.03
CA SER A 90 2.81 -16.23 11.71
C SER A 90 3.68 -16.50 12.95
N ALA A 91 3.37 -17.54 13.74
CA ALA A 91 4.20 -17.93 14.87
C ALA A 91 5.57 -18.50 14.44
N PHE A 92 5.63 -19.18 13.29
CA PHE A 92 6.85 -19.83 12.82
C PHE A 92 7.82 -18.89 12.11
N VAL A 93 7.32 -17.95 11.29
CA VAL A 93 8.16 -17.05 10.48
C VAL A 93 8.11 -15.58 10.93
N GLY A 94 7.35 -15.28 11.99
CA GLY A 94 7.07 -13.91 12.43
C GLY A 94 8.32 -13.07 12.71
N ASP A 95 9.40 -13.68 13.21
CA ASP A 95 10.65 -12.97 13.53
C ASP A 95 11.35 -12.38 12.29
N ILE A 96 11.10 -12.94 11.10
CA ILE A 96 11.71 -12.49 9.84
C ILE A 96 10.67 -11.82 8.95
N PHE A 97 9.52 -12.45 8.77
CA PHE A 97 8.43 -11.95 7.93
C PHE A 97 7.75 -10.72 8.54
N GLY A 98 7.66 -10.64 9.88
CA GLY A 98 7.01 -9.53 10.58
C GLY A 98 7.78 -8.21 10.49
N GLY A 99 9.10 -8.24 10.35
CA GLY A 99 9.93 -7.03 10.24
C GLY A 99 9.55 -6.15 9.05
N PRO A 100 9.59 -6.66 7.80
CA PRO A 100 9.16 -5.91 6.62
C PRO A 100 7.69 -5.43 6.68
N LEU A 101 6.77 -6.25 7.19
CA LEU A 101 5.36 -5.86 7.34
C LEU A 101 5.19 -4.72 8.34
N ALA A 102 5.89 -4.76 9.47
CA ALA A 102 5.88 -3.67 10.44
C ALA A 102 6.47 -2.37 9.86
N MET A 103 7.53 -2.48 9.05
CA MET A 103 8.13 -1.33 8.35
C MET A 103 7.18 -0.73 7.31
N GLU A 104 6.44 -1.55 6.58
CA GLU A 104 5.37 -1.08 5.70
C GLU A 104 4.33 -0.28 6.50
N GLY A 105 3.75 -0.85 7.55
CA GLY A 105 2.67 -0.22 8.31
C GLY A 105 3.09 1.05 9.07
N ILE A 106 4.24 1.02 9.74
CA ILE A 106 4.67 2.13 10.62
C ILE A 106 5.33 3.26 9.82
N LEU A 107 6.13 2.94 8.80
CA LEU A 107 6.87 3.97 8.05
C LEU A 107 6.18 4.34 6.76
N ALA A 108 5.95 3.37 5.87
CA ALA A 108 5.53 3.67 4.50
C ALA A 108 4.05 4.09 4.45
N PHE A 109 3.17 3.30 5.07
CA PHE A 109 1.73 3.56 5.14
C PHE A 109 1.40 4.83 5.93
N PHE A 110 2.07 5.05 7.07
CA PHE A 110 1.87 6.26 7.86
C PHE A 110 2.30 7.52 7.10
N LEU A 111 3.45 7.46 6.41
CA LEU A 111 3.96 8.54 5.59
C LEU A 111 2.99 8.85 4.44
N GLU A 112 2.62 7.86 3.62
CA GLU A 112 1.70 8.10 2.50
C GLU A 112 0.34 8.64 2.98
N SER A 113 -0.25 8.08 4.05
CA SER A 113 -1.58 8.48 4.54
C SER A 113 -1.56 9.90 5.09
N THR A 114 -0.51 10.26 5.84
CA THR A 114 -0.35 11.58 6.43
C THR A 114 -0.14 12.64 5.35
N PHE A 115 0.79 12.40 4.42
CA PHE A 115 1.10 13.37 3.37
C PHE A 115 0.01 13.46 2.31
N LEU A 116 -0.74 12.38 2.06
CA LEU A 116 -1.92 12.43 1.19
C LEU A 116 -3.00 13.32 1.81
N GLY A 117 -3.27 13.18 3.11
CA GLY A 117 -4.17 14.09 3.83
C GLY A 117 -3.72 15.55 3.73
N LEU A 118 -2.43 15.82 3.91
CA LEU A 118 -1.86 17.16 3.75
C LEU A 118 -1.99 17.69 2.32
N TRP A 119 -1.84 16.84 1.30
CA TRP A 119 -1.99 17.25 -0.09
C TRP A 119 -3.45 17.55 -0.44
N VAL A 120 -4.40 16.72 0.00
CA VAL A 120 -5.84 16.90 -0.25
C VAL A 120 -6.36 18.18 0.38
N PHE A 121 -6.09 18.39 1.67
CA PHE A 121 -6.66 19.52 2.42
C PHE A 121 -5.75 20.76 2.47
N GLY A 122 -4.50 20.64 2.01
CA GLY A 122 -3.49 21.69 2.11
C GLY A 122 -3.52 22.72 0.98
N ARG A 123 -4.39 22.57 -0.04
CA ARG A 123 -4.52 23.55 -1.12
C ARG A 123 -4.91 24.92 -0.52
N ASN A 124 -4.05 25.92 -0.70
CA ASN A 124 -4.15 27.28 -0.13
C ASN A 124 -3.91 27.40 1.39
N LYS A 125 -3.66 26.30 2.11
CA LYS A 125 -3.27 26.33 3.54
C LYS A 125 -1.76 26.12 3.73
N LEU A 126 -1.12 25.38 2.83
CA LEU A 126 0.31 25.10 2.87
C LEU A 126 1.07 26.02 1.90
N PRO A 127 2.33 26.36 2.21
CA PRO A 127 3.25 26.95 1.24
C PRO A 127 3.32 26.08 -0.03
N ARG A 128 3.40 26.71 -1.21
CA ARG A 128 3.38 25.99 -2.50
C ARG A 128 4.43 24.88 -2.61
N GLY A 129 5.61 25.09 -2.04
CA GLY A 129 6.68 24.08 -2.01
C GLY A 129 6.35 22.90 -1.09
N LEU A 130 5.72 23.16 0.05
CA LEU A 130 5.32 22.11 0.98
C LEU A 130 4.16 21.29 0.43
N HIS A 131 3.19 21.93 -0.24
CA HIS A 131 2.10 21.22 -0.93
C HIS A 131 2.63 20.29 -2.03
N LEU A 132 3.63 20.74 -2.79
CA LEU A 132 4.32 19.91 -3.78
C LEU A 132 5.12 18.78 -3.12
N ALA A 133 5.84 19.06 -2.03
CA ALA A 133 6.59 18.05 -1.31
C ALA A 133 5.67 16.95 -0.77
N SER A 134 4.47 17.29 -0.30
CA SER A 134 3.49 16.31 0.18
C SER A 134 3.18 15.24 -0.86
N ILE A 135 2.86 15.60 -2.10
CA ILE A 135 2.51 14.59 -3.12
C ILE A 135 3.71 13.75 -3.56
N TRP A 136 4.92 14.31 -3.57
CA TRP A 136 6.14 13.52 -3.81
C TRP A 136 6.41 12.54 -2.68
N LEU A 137 6.18 12.94 -1.43
CA LEU A 137 6.28 12.05 -0.29
C LEU A 137 5.24 10.93 -0.36
N VAL A 138 4.01 11.20 -0.81
CA VAL A 138 3.04 10.13 -1.11
C VAL A 138 3.59 9.16 -2.15
N ALA A 139 4.10 9.65 -3.28
CA ALA A 139 4.63 8.77 -4.33
C ALA A 139 5.79 7.89 -3.83
N LEU A 140 6.74 8.48 -3.08
CA LEU A 140 7.84 7.74 -2.48
C LEU A 140 7.36 6.75 -1.41
N GLY A 141 6.37 7.12 -0.60
CA GLY A 141 5.72 6.25 0.37
C GLY A 141 5.12 5.02 -0.31
N THR A 142 4.33 5.21 -1.37
CA THR A 142 3.69 4.09 -2.09
C THR A 142 4.72 3.12 -2.69
N TRP A 143 5.86 3.60 -3.17
CA TRP A 143 6.95 2.76 -3.65
C TRP A 143 7.72 2.06 -2.52
N ALA A 144 7.90 2.74 -1.38
CA ALA A 144 8.49 2.12 -0.20
C ALA A 144 7.61 0.99 0.35
N SER A 145 6.27 1.17 0.39
CA SER A 145 5.32 0.12 0.79
C SER A 145 5.47 -1.11 -0.13
N ALA A 146 5.48 -0.87 -1.44
CA ALA A 146 5.65 -1.94 -2.43
C ALA A 146 7.00 -2.67 -2.27
N PHE A 147 8.08 -1.94 -1.98
CA PHE A 147 9.39 -2.52 -1.71
C PHE A 147 9.35 -3.47 -0.50
N PHE A 148 8.77 -3.06 0.63
CA PHE A 148 8.71 -3.90 1.82
C PHE A 148 7.87 -5.16 1.61
N ILE A 149 6.70 -5.04 0.97
CA ILE A 149 5.85 -6.20 0.71
C ILE A 149 6.44 -7.17 -0.30
N ILE A 150 7.04 -6.66 -1.38
CA ILE A 150 7.72 -7.53 -2.34
C ILE A 150 8.92 -8.20 -1.68
N THR A 151 9.63 -7.53 -0.77
CA THR A 151 10.73 -8.12 0.00
C THR A 151 10.23 -9.29 0.86
N ALA A 152 9.12 -9.10 1.59
CA ALA A 152 8.50 -10.15 2.39
C ALA A 152 8.08 -11.36 1.53
N ASN A 153 7.40 -11.11 0.42
CA ASN A 153 7.00 -12.16 -0.52
C ASN A 153 8.20 -12.84 -1.20
N SER A 154 9.27 -12.09 -1.49
CA SER A 154 10.49 -12.65 -2.08
C SER A 154 11.20 -13.59 -1.11
N TRP A 155 11.22 -13.25 0.19
CA TRP A 155 11.73 -14.14 1.24
C TRP A 155 10.89 -15.42 1.34
N MET A 156 9.56 -15.34 1.20
CA MET A 156 8.69 -16.53 1.17
C MET A 156 9.04 -17.48 0.02
N GLN A 157 9.55 -16.98 -1.11
CA GLN A 157 9.96 -17.80 -2.25
C GLN A 157 11.36 -18.38 -2.11
N HIS A 158 12.29 -17.65 -1.48
CA HIS A 158 13.65 -18.09 -1.25
C HIS A 158 14.11 -17.73 0.18
N PRO A 159 13.74 -18.56 1.18
CA PRO A 159 14.03 -18.27 2.58
C PRO A 159 15.53 -18.34 2.88
N VAL A 160 16.08 -17.23 3.36
CA VAL A 160 17.48 -17.11 3.79
C VAL A 160 17.56 -16.29 5.08
N GLY A 161 18.69 -16.40 5.79
CA GLY A 161 18.93 -15.58 7.00
C GLY A 161 18.18 -16.07 8.24
N TYR A 162 18.02 -17.38 8.41
CA TYR A 162 17.40 -18.00 9.58
C TYR A 162 18.18 -19.24 10.04
N GLU A 163 18.02 -19.60 11.32
CA GLU A 163 18.47 -20.89 11.90
C GLU A 163 17.26 -21.60 12.52
N ILE A 164 17.31 -22.95 12.59
CA ILE A 164 16.22 -23.81 13.11
C ILE A 164 16.60 -24.38 14.47
#